data_AF-A0A660RHW3-F1
#
_entry.id   AF-A0A660RHW3-F1
#
_cell.length_a   1.000
_cell.length_b   1.000
_cell.length_c   1.000
_cell.angle_alpha   90.00
_cell.angle_beta   90.00
_cell.angle_gamma   90.00
#
_symmetry.space_group_name_H-M   'P 1'
#
loop_
_entity.id
_entity.type
_entity.pdbx_description
1 polymer ?
#
loop_
_entity_poly.entity_id
_entity_poly.type
_entity_poly.pdbx_seq_one_letter_code
_entity_poly.pdbx_strand_id
1 'polypeptide(L)'
;MKVKEYLKNLIEEYGHVFAFLILLLVFSDPRLVRFPLRFITLYILASLSWFGLVELSIKHFRKFSLHVSYRYTLYALMGFGSLLIGTIQPRFGVLYVPLFIPVALISLLMNHEIALASGFIFSILASFREGFDLRILLYCFSVAFFAAMTTKEIYRRLDLVKSSVITSAASFLVAVVLSMFRDTG
;
A
#
# COMPACT_ATOMS: atom_id res chain seq x y z
N MET A 1 28.07 -19.12 -15.12
CA MET A 1 26.93 -20.07 -15.19
C MET A 1 25.98 -19.94 -13.99
N LYS A 2 26.46 -19.97 -12.74
CA LYS A 2 25.63 -19.89 -11.52
C LYS A 2 24.67 -18.70 -11.42
N VAL A 3 25.06 -17.50 -11.87
CA VAL A 3 24.21 -16.29 -11.79
C VAL A 3 23.00 -16.38 -12.73
N LYS A 4 23.17 -16.95 -13.92
CA LYS A 4 22.10 -17.07 -14.91
C LYS A 4 21.05 -18.08 -14.47
N GLU A 5 21.50 -19.14 -13.80
CA GLU A 5 20.67 -20.19 -13.21
C GLU A 5 19.94 -19.70 -11.96
N TYR A 6 20.61 -18.91 -11.12
CA TYR A 6 19.98 -18.22 -9.98
C TYR A 6 18.89 -17.24 -10.43
N LEU A 7 19.16 -16.41 -11.44
CA LEU A 7 18.18 -15.50 -12.02
C LEU A 7 16.98 -16.24 -12.62
N LYS A 8 17.23 -17.38 -13.29
CA LYS A 8 16.16 -18.20 -13.86
C LYS A 8 15.23 -18.74 -12.76
N ASN A 9 15.79 -19.30 -11.70
CA ASN A 9 15.01 -19.81 -10.57
C ASN A 9 14.25 -18.68 -9.85
N LEU A 10 14.88 -17.51 -9.68
CA LEU A 10 14.22 -16.34 -9.09
C LEU A 10 13.02 -15.86 -9.92
N ILE A 11 13.15 -15.87 -11.25
CA ILE A 11 12.07 -15.47 -12.17
C ILE A 11 10.95 -16.52 -12.18
N GLU A 12 11.27 -17.80 -12.12
CA GLU A 12 10.26 -18.87 -12.03
C GLU A 12 9.49 -18.81 -10.71
N GLU A 13 10.15 -18.46 -9.61
CA GLU A 13 9.53 -18.40 -8.27
C GLU A 13 8.77 -17.09 -8.00
N TYR A 14 9.31 -15.94 -8.42
CA TYR A 14 8.77 -14.60 -8.13
C TYR A 14 8.24 -13.85 -9.36
N GLY A 15 8.24 -14.46 -10.55
CA GLY A 15 7.76 -13.82 -11.78
C GLY A 15 6.35 -13.26 -11.66
N HIS A 16 5.47 -13.95 -10.93
CA HIS A 16 4.10 -13.51 -10.65
C HIS A 16 4.06 -12.23 -9.80
N VAL A 17 4.98 -12.09 -8.84
CA VAL A 17 5.11 -10.89 -7.98
C VAL A 17 5.57 -9.70 -8.80
N PHE A 18 6.59 -9.88 -9.64
CA PHE A 18 7.08 -8.82 -10.51
C PHE A 18 6.00 -8.34 -11.49
N ALA A 19 5.28 -9.26 -12.12
CA ALA A 19 4.14 -8.93 -12.99
C ALA A 19 3.03 -8.20 -12.20
N PHE A 20 2.74 -8.65 -10.98
CA PHE A 20 1.77 -8.01 -10.11
C PHE A 20 2.18 -6.57 -9.74
N LEU A 21 3.44 -6.33 -9.40
CA LEU A 21 3.94 -4.99 -9.10
C LEU A 21 3.80 -4.05 -10.30
N ILE A 22 4.11 -4.53 -11.51
CA ILE A 22 3.88 -3.75 -12.75
C ILE A 22 2.41 -3.37 -12.87
N LEU A 23 1.50 -4.34 -12.69
CA LEU A 23 0.06 -4.11 -12.78
C LEU A 23 -0.42 -3.12 -11.71
N LEU A 24 0.12 -3.22 -10.50
CA LEU A 24 -0.15 -2.31 -9.40
C LEU A 24 0.26 -0.87 -9.75
N LEU A 25 1.45 -0.67 -10.33
CA LEU A 25 1.92 0.65 -10.78
C LEU A 25 1.01 1.22 -11.87
N VAL A 26 0.63 0.41 -12.86
CA VAL A 26 -0.24 0.83 -13.96
C VAL A 26 -1.63 1.25 -13.45
N PHE A 27 -2.17 0.56 -12.45
CA PHE A 27 -3.42 0.94 -11.81
C PHE A 27 -3.33 2.26 -11.03
N SER A 28 -2.19 2.52 -10.41
CA SER A 28 -1.98 3.74 -9.61
C SER A 28 -1.82 4.97 -10.48
N ASP A 29 -1.10 4.88 -11.61
CA ASP A 29 -1.02 5.95 -12.59
C ASP A 29 -0.70 5.41 -13.98
N PRO A 30 -1.72 5.29 -14.86
CA PRO A 30 -1.53 4.81 -16.23
C PRO A 30 -0.58 5.70 -17.05
N ARG A 31 -0.37 6.97 -16.64
CA ARG A 31 0.51 7.89 -17.36
C ARG A 31 1.98 7.55 -17.17
N LEU A 32 2.35 6.81 -16.12
CA LEU A 32 3.73 6.38 -15.85
C LEU A 32 4.34 5.58 -17.01
N VAL A 33 3.51 4.86 -17.79
CA VAL A 33 3.98 4.11 -18.97
C VAL A 33 4.67 5.02 -19.99
N ARG A 34 4.29 6.31 -20.05
CA ARG A 34 4.91 7.30 -20.94
C ARG A 34 6.21 7.91 -20.38
N PHE A 35 6.53 7.69 -19.10
CA PHE A 35 7.69 8.27 -18.42
C PHE A 35 8.57 7.16 -17.84
N PRO A 36 9.47 6.56 -18.65
CA PRO A 36 10.19 5.33 -18.29
C PRO A 36 11.06 5.49 -17.04
N LEU A 37 11.73 6.63 -16.87
CA LEU A 37 12.55 6.90 -15.68
C LEU A 37 11.71 6.91 -14.39
N ARG A 38 10.56 7.58 -14.40
CA ARG A 38 9.64 7.64 -13.25
C ARG A 38 9.05 6.27 -12.94
N PHE A 39 8.69 5.52 -13.98
CA PHE A 39 8.19 4.15 -13.84
C PHE A 39 9.24 3.24 -13.19
N ILE A 40 10.48 3.26 -13.67
CA ILE A 40 11.58 2.44 -13.13
C ILE A 40 11.84 2.79 -11.66
N THR A 41 11.91 4.07 -11.31
CA THR A 41 12.13 4.49 -9.92
C THR A 41 11.02 4.00 -8.99
N LEU A 42 9.75 4.17 -9.38
CA LEU A 42 8.62 3.71 -8.59
C LEU A 42 8.60 2.18 -8.49
N TYR A 43 8.97 1.48 -9.57
CA TYR A 43 9.04 0.03 -9.59
C TYR A 43 10.10 -0.51 -8.65
N ILE A 44 11.30 0.12 -8.64
CA ILE A 44 12.37 -0.23 -7.71
C ILE A 44 11.91 0.00 -6.27
N LEU A 45 11.29 1.15 -5.96
CA LEU A 45 10.80 1.43 -4.60
C LEU A 45 9.71 0.44 -4.16
N ALA A 46 8.76 0.14 -5.04
CA ALA A 46 7.68 -0.80 -4.76
C ALA A 46 8.22 -2.22 -4.58
N SER A 47 9.18 -2.64 -5.40
CA SER A 47 9.85 -3.94 -5.28
C SER A 47 10.65 -4.03 -3.98
N LEU A 48 11.43 -2.99 -3.65
CA LEU A 48 12.21 -2.96 -2.40
C LEU A 48 11.30 -3.05 -1.17
N SER A 49 10.18 -2.31 -1.21
CA SER A 49 9.17 -2.32 -0.14
C SER A 49 8.43 -3.65 -0.06
N TRP A 50 8.14 -4.29 -1.20
CA TRP A 50 7.52 -5.61 -1.24
C TRP A 50 8.41 -6.66 -0.57
N PHE A 51 9.64 -6.81 -1.04
CA PHE A 51 10.55 -7.83 -0.50
C PHE A 51 11.05 -7.50 0.91
N GLY A 52 11.18 -6.21 1.24
CA GLY A 52 11.62 -5.76 2.55
C GLY A 52 10.55 -5.79 3.63
N LEU A 53 9.27 -5.60 3.29
CA LEU A 53 8.19 -5.52 4.27
C LEU A 53 7.15 -6.63 4.05
N VAL A 54 6.53 -6.67 2.88
CA VAL A 54 5.39 -7.56 2.60
C VAL A 54 5.80 -9.03 2.62
N GLU A 55 6.89 -9.39 1.96
CA GLU A 55 7.38 -10.77 1.88
C GLU A 55 7.84 -11.28 3.26
N LEU A 56 8.46 -10.42 4.07
CA LEU A 56 8.83 -10.75 5.45
C LEU A 56 7.58 -10.99 6.31
N SER A 57 6.57 -10.12 6.21
CA SER A 57 5.29 -10.30 6.91
C SER A 57 4.55 -11.56 6.46
N ILE A 58 4.60 -11.92 5.17
CA ILE A 58 4.01 -13.15 4.63
C ILE A 58 4.72 -14.39 5.20
N LYS A 59 6.06 -14.38 5.24
CA LYS A 59 6.86 -15.50 5.78
C LYS A 59 6.64 -15.68 7.28
N HIS A 60 6.37 -14.61 8.01
CA HIS A 60 6.02 -14.66 9.43
C HIS A 60 4.62 -15.28 9.66
N PHE A 61 3.71 -15.17 8.68
CA PHE A 61 2.32 -15.59 8.85
C PHE A 61 2.04 -17.00 8.32
N ARG A 62 1.95 -17.98 9.25
CA ARG A 62 1.75 -19.41 8.94
C ARG A 62 0.52 -19.72 8.06
N LYS A 63 -0.53 -18.89 8.05
CA LYS A 63 -1.74 -19.09 7.22
C LYS A 63 -1.47 -18.92 5.71
N PHE A 64 -0.46 -18.15 5.32
CA PHE A 64 -0.06 -18.01 3.91
C PHE A 64 0.58 -19.28 3.34
N SER A 65 1.10 -20.15 4.21
CA SER A 65 1.62 -21.46 3.84
C SER A 65 0.52 -22.49 3.54
N LEU A 66 -0.73 -22.23 3.92
CA LEU A 66 -1.82 -23.22 3.80
C LEU A 66 -2.50 -23.21 2.43
N HIS A 67 -2.75 -22.04 1.83
CA HIS A 67 -3.44 -21.96 0.54
C HIS A 67 -2.99 -20.77 -0.29
N VAL A 68 -2.73 -21.03 -1.58
CA VAL A 68 -2.36 -20.02 -2.59
C VAL A 68 -3.43 -18.92 -2.73
N SER A 69 -4.70 -19.24 -2.42
CA SER A 69 -5.81 -18.28 -2.43
C SER A 69 -5.55 -17.02 -1.59
N TYR A 70 -4.82 -17.12 -0.46
CA TYR A 70 -4.46 -15.95 0.34
C TYR A 70 -3.53 -14.99 -0.41
N ARG A 71 -2.62 -15.50 -1.25
CA ARG A 71 -1.75 -14.65 -2.09
C ARG A 71 -2.56 -13.89 -3.14
N TYR A 72 -3.49 -14.57 -3.82
CA TYR A 72 -4.35 -13.92 -4.80
C TYR A 72 -5.31 -12.90 -4.18
N THR A 73 -5.84 -13.18 -2.99
CA THR A 73 -6.67 -12.21 -2.26
C THR A 73 -5.87 -10.96 -1.89
N LEU A 74 -4.61 -11.11 -1.48
CA LEU A 74 -3.74 -9.96 -1.18
C LEU A 74 -3.49 -9.14 -2.45
N TYR A 75 -3.18 -9.80 -3.56
CA TYR A 75 -3.02 -9.13 -4.86
C TYR A 75 -4.28 -8.40 -5.30
N ALA A 76 -5.45 -9.01 -5.13
CA ALA A 76 -6.72 -8.38 -5.47
C ALA A 76 -6.99 -7.13 -4.60
N LEU A 77 -6.77 -7.21 -3.29
CA LEU A 77 -6.94 -6.08 -2.37
C LEU A 77 -5.94 -4.96 -2.63
N MET A 78 -4.69 -5.30 -2.93
CA MET A 78 -3.66 -4.33 -3.29
C MET A 78 -3.92 -3.69 -4.65
N GLY A 79 -4.39 -4.45 -5.64
CA GLY A 79 -4.88 -3.93 -6.90
C GLY A 79 -6.06 -2.98 -6.72
N PHE A 80 -7.03 -3.34 -5.87
CA PHE A 80 -8.17 -2.50 -5.53
C PHE A 80 -7.74 -1.17 -4.89
N GLY A 81 -6.84 -1.20 -3.90
CA GLY A 81 -6.31 0.02 -3.28
C GLY A 81 -5.56 0.90 -4.28
N SER A 82 -4.77 0.29 -5.17
CA SER A 82 -4.07 1.01 -6.25
C SER A 82 -5.04 1.66 -7.23
N LEU A 83 -6.14 0.99 -7.60
CA LEU A 83 -7.18 1.58 -8.44
C LEU A 83 -7.87 2.78 -7.78
N LEU A 84 -8.11 2.73 -6.47
CA LEU A 84 -8.68 3.87 -5.72
C LEU A 84 -7.74 5.09 -5.79
N ILE A 85 -6.44 4.88 -5.56
CA ILE A 85 -5.41 5.92 -5.75
C ILE A 85 -5.44 6.42 -7.20
N GLY A 86 -5.48 5.49 -8.16
CA GLY A 86 -5.55 5.71 -9.60
C GLY A 86 -6.66 6.66 -10.05
N THR A 87 -7.85 6.49 -9.49
CA THR A 87 -9.10 7.09 -9.96
C THR A 87 -9.56 8.29 -9.13
N ILE A 88 -9.41 8.24 -7.81
CA ILE A 88 -9.94 9.25 -6.88
C ILE A 88 -8.94 10.39 -6.71
N GLN A 89 -7.67 10.10 -6.48
CA GLN A 89 -6.62 11.10 -6.26
C GLN A 89 -6.57 12.20 -7.33
N PRO A 90 -6.60 11.91 -8.65
CA PRO A 90 -6.49 12.96 -9.67
C PRO A 90 -7.75 13.83 -9.78
N ARG A 91 -8.89 13.38 -9.25
CA ARG A 91 -10.17 14.10 -9.35
C ARG A 91 -10.48 14.91 -8.09
N PHE A 92 -10.19 14.35 -6.93
CA PHE A 92 -10.58 14.92 -5.63
C PHE A 92 -9.38 15.35 -4.79
N GLY A 93 -8.16 14.91 -5.13
CA GLY A 93 -6.95 15.16 -4.36
C GLY A 93 -6.66 14.06 -3.34
N VAL A 94 -5.45 14.09 -2.78
CA VAL A 94 -4.88 13.07 -1.88
C VAL A 94 -5.71 12.84 -0.62
N LEU A 95 -6.26 13.90 -0.04
CA LEU A 95 -6.98 13.84 1.24
C LEU A 95 -8.25 12.97 1.17
N TYR A 96 -8.83 12.85 -0.02
CA TYR A 96 -10.10 12.13 -0.25
C TYR A 96 -9.89 10.69 -0.70
N VAL A 97 -8.64 10.24 -0.87
CA VAL A 97 -8.37 8.84 -1.23
C VAL A 97 -8.70 7.98 -0.01
N PRO A 98 -9.67 7.05 -0.10
CA PRO A 98 -10.10 6.27 1.04
C PRO A 98 -9.14 5.10 1.29
N LEU A 99 -7.87 5.40 1.58
CA LEU A 99 -6.80 4.42 1.87
C LEU A 99 -7.14 3.52 3.05
N PHE A 100 -7.99 3.99 3.96
CA PHE A 100 -8.53 3.18 5.05
C PHE A 100 -9.19 1.89 4.57
N ILE A 101 -9.99 1.94 3.50
CA ILE A 101 -10.78 0.80 3.03
C ILE A 101 -9.90 -0.41 2.63
N PRO A 102 -8.94 -0.28 1.69
CA PRO A 102 -8.10 -1.40 1.29
C PRO A 102 -7.21 -1.88 2.46
N VAL A 103 -6.68 -0.97 3.29
CA VAL A 103 -5.81 -1.35 4.41
C VAL A 103 -6.59 -2.09 5.50
N ALA A 104 -7.79 -1.63 5.86
CA ALA A 104 -8.65 -2.31 6.83
C ALA A 104 -9.09 -3.69 6.34
N LEU A 105 -9.45 -3.82 5.06
CA LEU A 105 -9.77 -5.12 4.45
C LEU A 105 -8.61 -6.11 4.54
N ILE A 106 -7.38 -5.67 4.24
CA ILE A 106 -6.17 -6.51 4.36
C ILE A 106 -5.94 -6.89 5.83
N SER A 107 -6.14 -5.95 6.76
CA SER A 107 -5.95 -6.20 8.19
C SER A 107 -6.93 -7.23 8.73
N LEU A 108 -8.21 -7.14 8.33
CA LEU A 108 -9.28 -8.07 8.74
C LEU A 108 -9.14 -9.47 8.14
N LEU A 109 -8.84 -9.56 6.83
CA LEU A 109 -8.78 -10.85 6.14
C LEU A 109 -7.47 -11.60 6.43
N MET A 110 -6.41 -10.87 6.77
CA MET A 110 -5.08 -11.45 6.90
C MET A 110 -4.49 -11.13 8.27
N ASN A 111 -3.77 -10.02 8.36
CA ASN A 111 -3.12 -9.57 9.58
C ASN A 111 -2.78 -8.08 9.49
N HIS A 112 -2.73 -7.43 10.65
CA HIS A 112 -2.34 -6.03 10.79
C HIS A 112 -0.92 -5.74 10.26
N GLU A 113 0.03 -6.67 10.38
CA GLU A 113 1.40 -6.50 9.86
C GLU A 113 1.43 -6.39 8.32
N ILE A 114 0.70 -7.26 7.64
CA ILE A 114 0.59 -7.25 6.17
C ILE A 114 -0.18 -6.00 5.71
N ALA A 115 -1.19 -5.58 6.47
CA ALA A 115 -1.92 -4.35 6.21
C ALA A 115 -1.04 -3.10 6.35
N LEU A 116 -0.16 -3.07 7.36
CA LEU A 116 0.78 -1.97 7.57
C LEU A 116 1.84 -1.94 6.46
N ALA A 117 2.40 -3.10 6.08
CA ALA A 117 3.36 -3.22 4.98
C ALA A 117 2.76 -2.80 3.62
N SER A 118 1.54 -3.25 3.31
CA SER A 118 0.82 -2.84 2.09
C SER A 118 0.40 -1.37 2.14
N GLY A 119 0.01 -0.87 3.31
CA GLY A 119 -0.26 0.54 3.58
C GLY A 119 0.92 1.46 3.29
N PHE A 120 2.14 1.02 3.62
CA PHE A 120 3.36 1.73 3.25
C PHE A 120 3.55 1.82 1.74
N ILE A 121 3.31 0.72 1.00
CA ILE A 121 3.36 0.71 -0.46
C ILE A 121 2.32 1.68 -1.06
N PHE A 122 1.09 1.68 -0.54
CA PHE A 122 0.07 2.65 -0.97
C PHE A 122 0.49 4.11 -0.72
N SER A 123 1.17 4.38 0.38
CA SER A 123 1.66 5.72 0.72
C SER A 123 2.76 6.18 -0.24
N ILE A 124 3.66 5.28 -0.64
CA ILE A 124 4.66 5.54 -1.68
C ILE A 124 3.97 5.89 -3.00
N LEU A 125 2.98 5.09 -3.42
CA LEU A 125 2.26 5.30 -4.68
C LEU A 125 1.54 6.65 -4.72
N ALA A 126 0.82 6.98 -3.66
CA ALA A 126 0.09 8.24 -3.55
C ALA A 126 1.03 9.46 -3.54
N SER A 127 2.15 9.38 -2.81
CA SER A 127 3.15 10.46 -2.76
C SER A 127 3.89 10.63 -4.09
N PHE A 128 4.30 9.53 -4.73
CA PHE A 128 5.05 9.57 -5.98
C PHE A 128 4.26 10.22 -7.11
N ARG A 129 2.93 10.07 -7.09
CA ARG A 129 2.03 10.71 -8.06
C ARG A 129 2.08 12.24 -8.02
N GLU A 130 2.27 12.83 -6.84
CA GLU A 130 2.39 14.28 -6.65
C GLU A 130 3.86 14.76 -6.70
N GLY A 131 4.77 13.96 -7.24
CA GLY A 131 6.19 14.33 -7.34
C GLY A 131 7.04 13.97 -6.12
N PHE A 132 6.58 12.99 -5.31
CA PHE A 132 7.29 12.47 -4.13
C PHE A 132 7.37 13.47 -2.96
N ASP A 133 6.27 14.17 -2.67
CA ASP A 133 6.19 15.01 -1.46
C ASP A 133 6.14 14.12 -0.20
N LEU A 134 7.15 14.28 0.66
CA LEU A 134 7.28 13.56 1.93
C LEU A 134 6.09 13.79 2.87
N ARG A 135 5.43 14.94 2.79
CA ARG A 135 4.25 15.25 3.62
C ARG A 135 3.07 14.35 3.27
N ILE A 136 2.87 14.11 1.98
CA ILE A 136 1.83 13.20 1.49
C ILE A 136 2.14 11.77 1.90
N LEU A 137 3.41 11.37 1.81
CA LEU A 137 3.84 10.05 2.26
C LEU A 137 3.55 9.85 3.75
N LEU A 138 3.90 10.81 4.60
CA LEU A 138 3.65 10.77 6.04
C LEU A 138 2.17 10.79 6.39
N TYR A 139 1.37 11.59 5.69
CA TYR A 139 -0.08 11.62 5.85
C TYR A 139 -0.70 10.27 5.51
N CYS A 140 -0.46 9.75 4.30
CA CYS A 140 -0.99 8.47 3.84
C CYS A 140 -0.53 7.31 4.74
N PHE A 141 0.74 7.33 5.17
CA PHE A 141 1.28 6.31 6.05
C PHE A 141 0.63 6.35 7.43
N SER A 142 0.38 7.53 7.97
CA SER A 142 -0.34 7.71 9.23
C SER A 142 -1.77 7.16 9.13
N VAL A 143 -2.49 7.46 8.05
CA VAL A 143 -3.83 6.88 7.80
C VAL A 143 -3.76 5.35 7.77
N ALA A 144 -2.80 4.79 7.05
CA ALA A 144 -2.62 3.34 6.97
C ALA A 144 -2.22 2.71 8.32
N PHE A 145 -1.38 3.38 9.10
CA PHE A 145 -0.95 2.94 10.43
C PHE A 145 -2.12 2.89 11.40
N PHE A 146 -2.90 3.98 11.48
CA PHE A 146 -4.10 4.02 12.32
C PHE A 146 -5.15 3.01 11.84
N ALA A 147 -5.33 2.85 10.53
CA ALA A 147 -6.22 1.84 9.98
C ALA A 147 -5.81 0.43 10.41
N ALA A 148 -4.53 0.07 10.26
CA ALA A 148 -4.02 -1.25 10.63
C ALA A 148 -4.12 -1.52 12.14
N MET A 149 -3.74 -0.55 12.97
CA MET A 149 -3.74 -0.68 14.43
C MET A 149 -5.15 -0.73 15.03
N THR A 150 -6.05 0.14 14.58
CA THR A 150 -7.44 0.13 15.06
C THR A 150 -8.21 -1.12 14.61
N THR A 151 -7.76 -1.74 13.52
CA THR A 151 -8.37 -2.97 13.00
C THR A 151 -7.85 -4.26 13.68
N LYS A 152 -6.77 -4.17 14.47
CA LYS A 152 -6.12 -5.31 15.12
C LYS A 152 -7.04 -6.08 16.10
N GLU A 153 -8.01 -5.42 16.71
CA GLU A 153 -8.86 -5.98 17.78
C GLU A 153 -10.35 -6.11 17.39
N ILE A 154 -10.68 -6.03 16.10
CA ILE A 154 -12.08 -6.01 15.66
C ILE A 154 -12.68 -7.42 15.64
N TYR A 155 -13.55 -7.69 16.62
CA TYR A 155 -14.40 -8.89 16.67
C TYR A 155 -15.86 -8.62 16.26
N ARG A 156 -16.33 -7.36 16.24
CA ARG A 156 -17.72 -6.98 15.88
C ARG A 156 -17.75 -5.89 14.79
N ARG A 157 -18.78 -5.94 13.92
CA ARG A 157 -19.00 -4.96 12.83
C ARG A 157 -19.08 -3.50 13.31
N LEU A 158 -19.53 -3.27 14.54
CA LEU A 158 -19.58 -1.96 15.20
C LEU A 158 -18.19 -1.37 15.50
N ASP A 159 -17.19 -2.22 15.73
CA ASP A 159 -15.82 -1.75 16.00
C ASP A 159 -15.12 -1.30 14.70
N LEU A 160 -15.59 -1.79 13.55
CA LEU A 160 -15.15 -1.35 12.22
C LEU A 160 -15.60 0.08 11.93
N VAL A 161 -16.82 0.44 12.33
CA VAL A 161 -17.31 1.82 12.25
C VAL A 161 -16.51 2.72 13.21
N LYS A 162 -16.25 2.28 14.44
CA LYS A 162 -15.41 3.04 15.38
C LYS A 162 -13.99 3.25 14.87
N SER A 163 -13.37 2.21 14.32
CA SER A 163 -12.04 2.29 13.70
C SER A 163 -12.01 3.29 12.54
N SER A 164 -13.05 3.33 11.70
CA SER A 164 -13.14 4.32 10.62
C SER A 164 -13.25 5.77 11.14
N VAL A 165 -14.00 5.99 12.22
CA VAL A 165 -14.15 7.31 12.85
C VAL A 165 -12.84 7.74 13.51
N ILE A 166 -12.18 6.84 14.25
CA ILE A 166 -10.88 7.12 14.89
C ILE A 166 -9.81 7.42 13.82
N THR A 167 -9.77 6.62 12.76
CA THR A 167 -8.79 6.82 11.69
C THR A 167 -9.03 8.14 10.96
N SER A 168 -10.29 8.51 10.71
CA SER A 168 -10.66 9.78 10.09
C SER A 168 -10.31 10.98 11.00
N ALA A 169 -10.54 10.87 12.30
CA ALA A 169 -10.18 11.91 13.27
C ALA A 169 -8.65 12.07 13.38
N ALA A 170 -7.92 10.95 13.42
CA ALA A 170 -6.47 10.95 13.45
C ALA A 170 -5.87 11.51 12.16
N SER A 171 -6.41 11.13 10.99
CA SER A 171 -5.97 11.70 9.71
C SER A 171 -6.25 13.19 9.64
N PHE A 172 -7.40 13.65 10.16
CA PHE A 172 -7.71 15.07 10.22
C PHE A 172 -6.72 15.84 11.10
N LEU A 173 -6.39 15.33 12.29
CA LEU A 173 -5.36 15.92 13.16
C LEU A 173 -4.00 16.01 12.47
N VAL A 174 -3.56 14.93 11.81
CA VAL A 174 -2.29 14.93 11.07
C VAL A 174 -2.32 15.94 9.92
N ALA A 175 -3.45 16.05 9.19
CA ALA A 175 -3.61 17.05 8.14
C ALA A 175 -3.52 18.48 8.70
N VAL A 176 -4.14 18.76 9.85
CA VAL A 176 -4.07 20.07 10.51
C VAL A 176 -2.64 20.38 10.95
N VAL A 177 -1.95 19.44 11.60
CA VAL A 177 -0.55 19.63 12.01
C VAL A 177 0.34 19.91 10.79
N LEU A 178 0.22 19.10 9.73
CA LEU A 178 0.98 19.32 8.50
C LEU A 178 0.65 20.65 7.81
N SER A 179 -0.59 21.14 7.95
CA SER A 179 -0.99 22.46 7.43
C SER A 179 -0.40 23.61 8.24
N MET A 180 -0.21 23.48 9.55
CA MET A 180 0.44 24.51 10.37
C MET A 180 1.92 24.69 10.01
N PHE A 181 2.60 23.62 9.59
CA PHE A 181 3.98 23.70 9.07
C PHE A 181 4.06 24.30 7.66
N ARG A 182 2.93 24.58 7.01
CA ARG A 182 2.89 25.24 5.69
C ARG A 182 3.08 26.75 5.78
N ASP A 183 2.65 27.38 6.87
CA ASP A 183 2.64 28.84 7.02
C ASP A 183 3.95 29.41 7.60
N THR A 184 4.92 28.55 7.92
CA THR A 184 6.23 28.93 8.47
C THR A 184 7.38 28.89 7.46
N GLY A 185 7.11 28.73 6.17
CA GLY A 185 8.11 28.59 5.09
C GLY A 185 8.02 29.67 4.04
#